data_AF-A0A0F7U3P1-F1
#
_entry.id   AF-A0A0F7U3P1-F1
#
_cell.length_a   1.000
_cell.length_b   1.000
_cell.length_c   1.000
_cell.angle_alpha   90.00
_cell.angle_beta   90.00
_cell.angle_gamma   90.00
#
_symmetry.space_group_name_H-M   'P 1'
#
loop_
_entity.id
_entity.type
_entity.pdbx_description
1 polymer ?
#
loop_
_entity_poly.entity_id
_entity_poly.type
_entity_poly.pdbx_seq_one_letter_code
_entity_poly.pdbx_strand_id
1 'polypeptide(L)'
;MASQRKSHIFRVTGLSRERPDGDLKTALQEVLDDNFTHDERSQIKAEITIVPSCYETDTQRVALVQFRGRVPQFLGELRLDPLGNWQVEIGDNDINFNYHFFGFTQLYAPDASEPVVADIIAIAGLDGHTYGSWQGRGNLGRM
;
A
#
# COMPACT_ATOMS: atom_id res chain seq x y z
N MET A 1 26.82 -11.79 1.62
CA MET A 1 25.84 -10.89 2.27
C MET A 1 24.74 -10.62 1.26
N ALA A 2 23.53 -11.13 1.48
CA ALA A 2 22.43 -10.88 0.56
C ALA A 2 22.09 -9.39 0.64
N SER A 3 22.26 -8.66 -0.48
CA SER A 3 21.75 -7.30 -0.62
C SER A 3 20.28 -7.30 -0.25
N GLN A 4 19.91 -6.62 0.84
CA GLN A 4 18.52 -6.48 1.28
C GLN A 4 17.77 -5.79 0.14
N ARG A 5 16.92 -6.54 -0.57
CA ARG A 5 16.09 -5.97 -1.64
C ARG A 5 15.18 -4.92 -1.00
N LYS A 6 15.41 -3.64 -1.35
CA LYS A 6 14.63 -2.51 -0.84
C LYS A 6 13.15 -2.77 -1.09
N SER A 7 12.33 -2.57 -0.07
CA SER A 7 10.89 -2.67 -0.20
C SER A 7 10.32 -1.31 -0.58
N HIS A 8 9.31 -1.31 -1.44
CA HIS A 8 8.57 -0.14 -1.86
C HIS A 8 7.11 -0.37 -1.55
N ILE A 9 6.51 0.54 -0.80
CA ILE A 9 5.13 0.40 -0.36
C ILE A 9 4.36 1.59 -0.89
N PHE A 10 3.25 1.31 -1.55
CA PHE A 10 2.32 2.29 -2.07
C PHE A 10 1.05 2.25 -1.25
N ARG A 11 0.47 3.43 -1.01
CA ARG A 11 -0.86 3.55 -0.44
C ARG A 11 -1.87 3.64 -1.57
N VAL A 12 -2.94 2.86 -1.46
CA VAL A 12 -4.10 2.93 -2.35
C VAL A 12 -5.31 3.44 -1.58
N THR A 13 -5.94 4.51 -2.07
CA THR A 13 -7.15 5.09 -1.47
C THR A 13 -8.34 4.99 -2.45
N GLY A 14 -9.56 5.21 -1.97
CA GLY A 14 -10.78 5.16 -2.78
C GLY A 14 -11.42 3.77 -2.90
N LEU A 15 -10.92 2.78 -2.15
CA LEU A 15 -11.49 1.44 -2.15
C LEU A 15 -12.82 1.43 -1.39
N SER A 16 -13.90 0.95 -2.00
CA SER A 16 -15.20 0.86 -1.35
C SER A 16 -15.21 -0.19 -0.24
N ARG A 17 -15.74 0.16 0.94
CA ARG A 17 -15.95 -0.76 2.06
C ARG A 17 -17.07 -1.76 1.81
N GLU A 18 -17.98 -1.48 0.86
CA GLU A 18 -19.09 -2.38 0.56
C GLU A 18 -18.61 -3.76 0.09
N ARG A 19 -17.40 -3.82 -0.48
CA ARG A 19 -16.75 -5.07 -0.87
C ARG A 19 -15.94 -5.64 0.31
N PRO A 20 -16.01 -6.96 0.54
CA PRO A 20 -15.11 -7.64 1.45
C PRO A 20 -13.63 -7.39 1.12
N ASP A 21 -12.78 -7.35 2.15
CA ASP A 21 -11.33 -7.13 1.99
C ASP A 21 -10.66 -8.16 1.05
N GLY A 22 -11.18 -9.39 1.01
CA GLY A 22 -10.71 -10.43 0.07
C GLY A 22 -10.99 -10.11 -1.40
N ASP A 23 -12.15 -9.53 -1.67
CA ASP A 23 -12.56 -9.14 -3.03
C ASP A 23 -11.79 -7.89 -3.47
N LEU A 24 -11.60 -6.93 -2.56
CA LEU A 24 -10.74 -5.76 -2.80
C LEU A 24 -9.30 -6.18 -3.13
N LYS A 25 -8.76 -7.17 -2.41
CA LYS A 25 -7.42 -7.70 -2.65
C LYS A 25 -7.31 -8.37 -4.01
N THR A 26 -8.32 -9.15 -4.40
CA THR A 26 -8.36 -9.81 -5.72
C THR A 26 -8.45 -8.76 -6.84
N ALA A 27 -9.37 -7.81 -6.74
CA ALA A 27 -9.53 -6.75 -7.73
C ALA A 27 -8.26 -5.88 -7.87
N LEU A 28 -7.60 -5.55 -6.76
CA LEU A 28 -6.32 -4.86 -6.81
C LEU A 28 -5.24 -5.70 -7.49
N GLN A 29 -5.19 -7.01 -7.22
CA GLN A 29 -4.24 -7.90 -7.86
C GLN A 29 -4.45 -7.96 -9.38
N GLU A 30 -5.71 -8.03 -9.84
CA GLU A 30 -6.07 -7.99 -11.26
C GLU A 30 -5.60 -6.69 -11.92
N VAL A 31 -5.88 -5.54 -11.29
CA VAL A 31 -5.41 -4.22 -11.77
C VAL A 31 -3.89 -4.19 -11.90
N LEU A 32 -3.16 -4.73 -10.91
CA LEU A 32 -1.71 -4.80 -10.98
C LEU A 32 -1.24 -5.67 -12.14
N ASP A 33 -1.81 -6.87 -12.30
CA ASP A 33 -1.43 -7.83 -13.33
C ASP A 33 -1.73 -7.32 -14.75
N ASP A 34 -2.82 -6.57 -14.92
CA ASP A 34 -3.21 -5.94 -16.19
C ASP A 34 -2.25 -4.81 -16.60
N ASN A 35 -1.69 -4.10 -15.62
CA ASN A 35 -0.76 -2.98 -15.85
C ASN A 35 0.72 -3.41 -15.87
N PHE A 36 1.04 -4.63 -15.44
CA PHE A 36 2.38 -5.19 -15.57
C PHE A 36 2.72 -5.47 -17.03
N THR A 37 3.96 -5.13 -17.40
CA THR A 37 4.54 -5.61 -18.65
C THR A 37 4.69 -7.15 -18.61
N HIS A 38 4.83 -7.76 -19.78
CA HIS A 38 4.97 -9.22 -19.90
C HIS A 38 6.08 -9.79 -18.99
N ASP A 39 7.24 -9.11 -18.96
CA ASP A 39 8.37 -9.51 -18.13
C ASP A 39 8.10 -9.32 -16.63
N GLU A 40 7.38 -8.27 -16.25
CA GLU A 40 7.09 -7.94 -14.85
C GLU A 40 6.14 -8.95 -14.20
N ARG A 41 5.17 -9.49 -14.94
CA ARG A 41 4.17 -10.46 -14.43
C ARG A 41 4.79 -11.67 -13.74
N SER A 42 5.96 -12.12 -14.18
CA SER A 42 6.65 -13.27 -13.59
C SER A 42 7.69 -12.89 -12.51
N GLN A 43 8.12 -11.63 -12.49
CA GLN A 43 9.26 -11.16 -11.69
C GLN A 43 8.85 -10.35 -10.46
N ILE A 44 7.73 -9.65 -10.54
CA ILE A 44 7.22 -8.78 -9.49
C ILE A 44 6.10 -9.50 -8.75
N LYS A 45 6.19 -9.50 -7.41
CA LYS A 45 5.11 -9.95 -6.53
C LYS A 45 4.68 -8.79 -5.65
N ALA A 46 3.37 -8.57 -5.59
CA ALA A 46 2.76 -7.61 -4.71
C ALA A 46 2.24 -8.30 -3.43
N GLU A 47 2.52 -7.71 -2.28
CA GLU A 47 1.89 -8.08 -1.02
C GLU A 47 0.88 -6.98 -0.68
N ILE A 48 -0.41 -7.33 -0.75
CA ILE A 48 -1.53 -6.41 -0.53
C ILE A 48 -2.10 -6.64 0.87
N THR A 49 -2.16 -5.56 1.65
CA THR A 49 -2.82 -5.50 2.96
C THR A 49 -3.94 -4.46 2.91
N ILE A 50 -5.16 -4.85 3.25
CA ILE A 50 -6.29 -3.94 3.39
C ILE A 50 -6.37 -3.45 4.83
N VAL A 51 -6.58 -2.15 5.02
CA VAL A 51 -6.68 -1.51 6.32
C VAL A 51 -7.86 -0.52 6.33
N PRO A 52 -8.39 -0.17 7.52
CA PRO A 52 -9.36 0.91 7.65
C PRO A 52 -8.87 2.23 7.07
N SER A 53 -9.78 3.04 6.53
CA SER A 53 -9.49 4.43 6.18
C SER A 53 -9.51 5.29 7.44
N CYS A 54 -8.50 6.18 7.58
CA CYS A 54 -8.43 7.14 8.68
C CYS A 54 -9.40 8.32 8.51
N TYR A 55 -9.93 8.54 7.30
CA TYR A 55 -10.77 9.69 6.98
C TYR A 55 -12.22 9.28 6.71
N GLU A 56 -12.42 8.18 6.00
CA GLU A 56 -13.73 7.71 5.51
C GLU A 56 -13.97 6.28 5.97
N THR A 57 -14.02 6.05 7.29
CA THR A 57 -14.01 4.70 7.89
C THR A 57 -15.24 3.87 7.54
N ASP A 58 -16.39 4.53 7.35
CA ASP A 58 -17.67 3.86 7.10
C ASP A 58 -17.90 3.50 5.64
N THR A 59 -17.28 4.22 4.71
CA THR A 59 -17.51 4.07 3.27
C THR A 59 -16.30 3.52 2.53
N GLN A 60 -15.09 3.69 3.08
CA GLN A 60 -13.86 3.36 2.38
C GLN A 60 -12.90 2.46 3.16
N ARG A 61 -11.98 1.89 2.39
CA ARG A 61 -10.79 1.16 2.79
C ARG A 61 -9.56 1.79 2.16
N VAL A 62 -8.42 1.48 2.75
CA VAL A 62 -7.10 1.80 2.21
C VAL A 62 -6.36 0.49 2.01
N ALA A 63 -5.53 0.41 0.97
CA ALA A 63 -4.61 -0.70 0.82
C ALA A 63 -3.15 -0.24 0.89
N LEU A 64 -2.31 -1.14 1.38
CA LEU A 64 -0.87 -1.03 1.39
C LEU A 64 -0.35 -2.09 0.43
N VAL A 65 0.22 -1.65 -0.68
CA VAL A 65 0.74 -2.52 -1.73
C VAL A 65 2.26 -2.51 -1.66
N GLN A 66 2.82 -3.59 -1.15
CA GLN A 66 4.26 -3.76 -1.00
C GLN A 66 4.85 -4.52 -2.20
N PHE A 67 5.87 -3.93 -2.83
CA PHE A 67 6.73 -4.58 -3.81
C PHE A 67 8.12 -4.80 -3.22
N ARG A 68 8.66 -6.01 -3.33
CA ARG A 68 10.00 -6.34 -2.85
C ARG A 68 11.01 -6.33 -4.00
N GLY A 69 11.97 -5.41 -3.94
CA GLY A 69 13.10 -5.33 -4.86
C GLY A 69 12.88 -4.48 -6.10
N ARG A 70 11.78 -4.66 -6.82
CA ARG A 70 11.47 -3.91 -8.05
C ARG A 70 10.09 -3.27 -7.98
N VAL A 71 9.99 -2.02 -8.43
CA VAL A 71 8.74 -1.28 -8.58
C VAL A 71 8.25 -1.44 -10.02
N PRO A 72 6.94 -1.69 -10.24
CA PRO A 72 6.36 -1.75 -11.58
C PRO A 72 6.59 -0.45 -12.35
N GLN A 73 6.79 -0.55 -13.67
CA GLN A 73 7.08 0.60 -14.51
C GLN A 73 6.04 1.72 -14.39
N PHE A 74 4.74 1.38 -14.40
CA PHE A 74 3.65 2.36 -14.34
C PHE A 74 3.57 3.14 -13.01
N LEU A 75 4.15 2.62 -11.93
CA LEU A 75 4.25 3.30 -10.63
C LEU A 75 5.61 3.98 -10.41
N GLY A 76 6.53 3.88 -11.38
CA GLY A 76 7.91 4.34 -11.24
C GLY A 76 8.03 5.84 -10.98
N GLU A 77 7.21 6.64 -11.68
CA GLU A 77 7.24 8.11 -11.59
C GLU A 77 6.75 8.64 -10.24
N LEU A 78 5.83 7.93 -9.58
CA LEU A 78 5.31 8.32 -8.26
C LEU A 78 6.37 8.37 -7.16
N ARG A 79 7.54 7.77 -7.39
CA ARG A 79 8.68 7.84 -6.47
C ARG A 79 9.46 9.14 -6.57
N LEU A 80 9.30 9.85 -7.68
CA LEU A 80 10.02 11.08 -8.00
C LEU A 80 9.15 12.30 -7.80
N ASP A 81 7.83 12.16 -7.99
CA ASP A 81 6.85 13.20 -7.75
C ASP A 81 6.12 12.98 -6.41
N PRO A 82 6.41 13.79 -5.37
CA PRO A 82 5.73 13.69 -4.08
C PRO A 82 4.21 13.77 -4.17
N LEU A 83 3.70 14.64 -5.05
CA LEU A 83 2.27 14.89 -5.21
C LEU A 83 1.65 13.98 -6.29
N GLY A 84 2.47 13.14 -6.91
CA GLY A 84 2.06 12.23 -7.96
C GLY A 84 1.05 11.22 -7.44
N ASN A 85 0.01 11.00 -8.23
CA ASN A 85 -0.93 9.91 -8.04
C ASN A 85 -1.09 9.16 -9.36
N TRP A 86 -1.26 7.85 -9.27
CA TRP A 86 -1.70 7.05 -10.41
C TRP A 86 -3.13 6.56 -10.13
N GLN A 87 -4.05 6.94 -10.99
CA GLN A 87 -5.49 6.67 -10.83
C GLN A 87 -5.92 5.54 -11.77
N VAL A 88 -6.83 4.71 -11.30
CA VAL A 88 -7.45 3.64 -12.09
C VAL A 88 -8.81 3.28 -11.52
N GLU A 89 -9.70 2.80 -12.38
CA GLU A 89 -11.05 2.37 -11.99
C GLU A 89 -11.05 0.93 -11.47
N ILE A 90 -11.80 0.68 -10.39
CA ILE A 90 -12.19 -0.66 -9.93
C ILE A 90 -13.72 -0.71 -9.78
N GLY A 91 -14.37 -1.28 -10.78
CA GLY A 91 -15.83 -1.21 -10.92
C GLY A 91 -16.27 0.25 -11.10
N ASP A 92 -17.16 0.73 -10.23
CA ASP A 92 -17.66 2.11 -10.28
C ASP A 92 -16.85 3.09 -9.40
N ASN A 93 -15.71 2.65 -8.84
CA ASN A 93 -14.88 3.48 -7.95
C ASN A 93 -13.54 3.83 -8.59
N ASP A 94 -13.14 5.09 -8.45
CA ASP A 94 -11.78 5.53 -8.78
C ASP A 94 -10.86 5.29 -7.58
N ILE A 95 -9.77 4.56 -7.80
CA ILE A 95 -8.74 4.34 -6.80
C ILE A 95 -7.46 5.08 -7.15
N ASN A 96 -6.66 5.38 -6.12
CA ASN A 96 -5.47 6.23 -6.25
C ASN A 96 -4.26 5.61 -5.58
N PHE A 97 -3.21 5.30 -6.34
CA PHE A 97 -1.90 4.93 -5.84
C PHE A 97 -1.06 6.18 -5.57
N ASN A 98 -0.44 6.24 -4.39
CA ASN A 98 0.56 7.26 -4.03
C ASN A 98 1.70 6.63 -3.24
N TYR A 99 2.90 7.21 -3.36
CA TYR A 99 4.13 6.69 -2.74
C TYR A 99 4.50 7.42 -1.44
N HIS A 100 4.08 8.67 -1.27
CA HIS A 100 4.57 9.56 -0.21
C HIS A 100 3.67 9.65 1.03
N PHE A 101 2.51 8.97 1.03
CA PHE A 101 1.64 8.84 2.21
C PHE A 101 1.23 10.19 2.83
N PHE A 102 0.93 11.21 2.01
CA PHE A 102 0.44 12.49 2.55
C PHE A 102 -0.84 12.29 3.37
N GLY A 103 -0.82 12.74 4.63
CA GLY A 103 -1.89 12.55 5.61
C GLY A 103 -1.74 11.28 6.45
N PHE A 104 -2.78 10.93 7.19
CA PHE A 104 -2.79 9.73 8.02
C PHE A 104 -3.03 8.49 7.19
N THR A 105 -2.30 7.43 7.52
CA THR A 105 -2.49 6.11 6.92
C THR A 105 -2.44 5.08 8.01
N GLN A 106 -3.50 4.29 8.11
CA GLN A 106 -3.57 3.18 9.05
C GLN A 106 -2.46 2.17 8.73
N LEU A 107 -1.70 1.76 9.76
CA LEU A 107 -0.60 0.80 9.57
C LEU A 107 -1.05 -0.66 9.65
N TYR A 108 -2.11 -0.93 10.42
CA TYR A 108 -2.67 -2.26 10.62
C TYR A 108 -4.17 -2.19 10.91
N ALA A 109 -4.92 -3.25 10.60
CA ALA A 109 -6.30 -3.37 11.04
C ALA A 109 -6.32 -3.91 12.49
N PRO A 110 -6.95 -3.21 13.45
CA PRO A 110 -7.20 -3.78 14.78
C PRO A 110 -8.09 -5.03 14.67
N ASP A 111 -7.89 -5.98 15.58
CA ASP A 111 -8.81 -7.12 15.70
C ASP A 111 -10.18 -6.63 16.18
N ALA A 112 -11.22 -6.91 15.42
CA ALA A 112 -12.58 -6.49 15.75
C ALA A 112 -13.15 -7.21 16.99
N SER A 113 -12.53 -8.32 17.42
CA SER A 113 -12.92 -9.08 18.60
C SER A 113 -12.26 -8.60 19.89
N GLU A 114 -11.27 -7.71 19.81
CA GLU A 114 -10.53 -7.20 20.96
C GLU A 114 -10.71 -5.69 21.14
N PRO A 115 -10.77 -5.19 22.38
CA PRO A 115 -10.80 -3.75 22.63
C PRO A 115 -9.46 -3.10 22.24
N VAL A 116 -9.51 -1.94 21.60
CA VAL A 116 -8.32 -1.13 21.33
C VAL A 116 -7.84 -0.51 22.65
N VAL A 117 -6.65 -0.92 23.12
CA VAL A 117 -6.08 -0.48 24.41
C VAL A 117 -5.11 0.70 24.27
N ALA A 118 -4.60 0.94 23.06
CA ALA A 118 -3.69 2.04 22.76
C ALA A 118 -3.80 2.41 21.28
N ASP A 119 -3.52 3.68 21.00
CA ASP A 119 -3.32 4.19 19.64
C ASP A 119 -1.88 4.67 19.50
N ILE A 120 -1.21 4.27 18.41
CA ILE A 120 0.21 4.53 18.18
C ILE A 120 0.35 5.28 16.86
N ILE A 121 0.79 6.53 16.96
CA ILE A 121 1.05 7.36 15.79
C ILE A 121 2.55 7.38 15.52
N ALA A 122 2.95 6.78 14.40
CA ALA A 122 4.31 6.90 13.89
C ALA A 122 4.43 8.20 13.06
N ILE A 123 5.37 9.07 13.43
CA ILE A 123 5.69 10.30 12.68
C ILE A 123 7.06 10.10 12.02
N ALA A 124 7.13 10.29 10.71
CA ALA A 124 8.41 10.25 9.99
C ALA A 124 9.08 11.63 10.02
N GLY A 125 10.41 11.65 9.90
CA GLY A 125 11.17 12.89 9.74
C GLY A 125 11.02 13.51 8.34
N LEU A 126 11.74 14.59 8.09
CA LEU A 126 11.75 15.26 6.79
C LEU A 126 12.16 14.28 5.66
N ASP A 127 11.39 14.30 4.57
CA ASP A 127 11.62 13.51 3.35
C ASP A 127 11.59 11.98 3.53
N GLY A 128 10.88 11.48 4.56
CA GLY A 128 10.66 10.07 4.80
C GLY A 128 9.18 9.72 4.99
N HIS A 129 8.83 8.46 4.75
CA HIS A 129 7.56 7.89 5.21
C HIS A 129 7.85 6.75 6.20
N THR A 130 6.91 6.50 7.12
CA THR A 130 7.12 5.62 8.30
C THR A 130 7.49 4.19 7.92
N TYR A 131 6.95 3.69 6.81
CA TYR A 131 7.31 2.38 6.27
C TYR A 131 8.81 2.20 5.98
N GLY A 132 9.50 3.24 5.52
CA GLY A 132 10.96 3.17 5.30
C GLY A 132 11.78 3.30 6.58
N SER A 133 11.27 4.01 7.59
CA SER A 133 12.00 4.31 8.83
C SER A 133 11.90 3.20 9.88
N TRP A 134 10.79 2.44 9.86
CA TRP A 134 10.48 1.41 10.85
C TRP A 134 10.61 -0.02 10.32
N GLN A 135 10.97 -0.20 9.05
CA GLN A 135 11.22 -1.53 8.52
C GLN A 135 12.43 -2.17 9.22
N GLY A 136 12.24 -3.38 9.76
CA GLY A 136 13.29 -4.12 10.43
C GLY A 136 14.51 -4.33 9.51
N ARG A 137 15.71 -4.10 10.05
CA ARG A 137 17.00 -4.34 9.35
C ARG A 137 17.34 -5.83 9.19
N GLY A 138 16.50 -6.72 9.70
CA GLY A 138 16.70 -8.17 9.59
C GLY A 138 16.37 -8.70 8.19
N ASN A 139 16.85 -9.91 7.90
CA ASN A 139 16.74 -10.57 6.59
C ASN A 139 15.30 -10.77 6.10
N LEU A 140 14.33 -10.69 7.00
CA LEU A 140 12.90 -10.86 6.73
C LEU A 140 12.21 -9.55 6.31
N GLY A 141 12.83 -8.39 6.55
CA GLY A 141 12.30 -7.09 6.16
C GLY A 141 10.86 -6.81 6.63
N ARG A 142 10.44 -7.43 7.74
CA ARG A 142 9.12 -7.24 8.34
C ARG A 142 9.05 -5.89 9.04
N MET A 143 7.87 -5.27 9.03
CA MET A 143 7.49 -4.33 10.07
C MET A 143 7.02 -5.10 11.30
#